data_AF-A0A950U510-F1
#
_entry.id   AF-A0A950U510-F1
#
_cell.length_a   1.000
_cell.length_b   1.000
_cell.length_c   1.000
_cell.angle_alpha   90.00
_cell.angle_beta   90.00
_cell.angle_gamma   90.00
#
_symmetry.space_group_name_H-M   'P 1'
#
loop_
_entity.id
_entity.type
_entity.pdbx_description
1 polymer ?
#
loop_
_entity_poly.entity_id
_entity_poly.type
_entity_poly.pdbx_seq_one_letter_code
_entity_poly.pdbx_strand_id
1 'polypeptide(L)'
;MKAQVTGLLQSDVSWGRVLQGIARTIPDDVWLTGFQGAVSKGTSSTPSAAAQAAAGLSGNTSSSSVGGASAAAVGGAGPSGTITFNASGLDFTSVASWLQRISGIPSLSNVWVTNATRPAATPGVQQTVTFTSNATFNGGVRSDRINQLQQDTAG
;
A
#
# COMPACT_ATOMS: atom_id res chain seq x y z
N MET A 1 12.27 7.60 -23.46
CA MET A 1 10.86 7.23 -23.24
C MET A 1 10.66 5.80 -22.75
N LYS A 2 11.27 4.75 -23.35
CA LYS A 2 11.16 3.34 -22.87
C LYS A 2 11.47 3.14 -21.37
N ALA A 3 12.54 3.75 -20.84
CA ALA A 3 12.91 3.63 -19.42
C ALA A 3 11.86 4.18 -18.43
N GLN A 4 11.15 5.25 -18.79
CA GLN A 4 10.08 5.82 -17.94
C GLN A 4 8.85 4.92 -17.93
N VAL A 5 8.51 4.31 -19.06
CA VAL A 5 7.40 3.36 -19.19
C VAL A 5 7.69 2.09 -18.39
N THR A 6 8.91 1.56 -18.45
CA THR A 6 9.32 0.41 -17.63
C THR A 6 9.29 0.74 -16.13
N GLY A 7 9.72 1.94 -15.72
CA GLY A 7 9.62 2.38 -14.31
C GLY A 7 8.17 2.55 -13.83
N LEU A 8 7.28 3.04 -14.70
CA LEU A 8 5.84 3.12 -14.44
C LEU A 8 5.22 1.73 -14.29
N LEU A 9 5.54 0.79 -15.19
CA LEU A 9 5.05 -0.59 -15.17
C LEU A 9 5.53 -1.36 -13.94
N GLN A 10 6.74 -1.07 -13.45
CA GLN A 10 7.26 -1.68 -12.23
C GLN A 10 6.50 -1.21 -10.96
N SER A 11 5.94 0.00 -11.00
CA SER A 11 5.14 0.60 -9.92
C SER A 11 3.63 0.47 -10.12
N ASP A 12 3.19 -0.30 -11.13
CA ASP A 12 1.78 -0.44 -11.46
C ASP A 12 1.07 -1.31 -10.40
N VAL A 13 -0.09 -0.82 -9.95
CA VAL A 13 -0.91 -1.45 -8.89
C VAL A 13 -2.13 -2.09 -9.51
N SER A 14 -2.40 -3.35 -9.15
CA SER A 14 -3.59 -4.08 -9.59
C SER A 14 -4.83 -3.68 -8.78
N TRP A 15 -5.35 -2.48 -9.03
CA TRP A 15 -6.54 -1.95 -8.36
C TRP A 15 -7.74 -2.89 -8.42
N GLY A 16 -7.91 -3.65 -9.51
CA GLY A 16 -8.98 -4.65 -9.63
C GLY A 16 -8.87 -5.77 -8.59
N ARG A 17 -7.67 -6.31 -8.35
CA ARG A 17 -7.46 -7.34 -7.31
C ARG A 17 -7.55 -6.76 -5.91
N VAL A 18 -7.04 -5.54 -5.73
CA VAL A 18 -7.15 -4.81 -4.46
C VAL A 18 -8.62 -4.63 -4.09
N LEU A 19 -9.41 -4.04 -5.00
CA LEU A 19 -10.82 -3.79 -4.78
C LEU A 19 -11.62 -5.08 -4.61
N GLN A 20 -11.29 -6.15 -5.35
CA GLN A 20 -11.94 -7.44 -5.19
C GLN A 20 -11.62 -8.11 -3.84
N GLY A 21 -10.38 -8.00 -3.37
CA GLY A 21 -9.99 -8.49 -2.05
C GLY A 21 -10.71 -7.73 -0.94
N ILE A 22 -10.82 -6.41 -1.08
CA ILE A 22 -11.59 -5.57 -0.16
C ILE A 22 -13.08 -5.95 -0.22
N ALA A 23 -13.69 -6.01 -1.40
CA ALA A 23 -15.10 -6.34 -1.58
C ALA A 23 -15.49 -7.69 -0.94
N ARG A 24 -14.60 -8.68 -0.97
CA ARG A 24 -14.80 -10.00 -0.34
C ARG A 24 -14.65 -10.01 1.17
N THR A 25 -14.03 -8.99 1.75
CA THR A 25 -13.75 -8.90 3.19
C THR A 25 -14.62 -7.87 3.89
N ILE A 26 -15.41 -7.09 3.16
CA ILE A 26 -16.36 -6.14 3.76
C ILE A 26 -17.38 -6.92 4.61
N PRO A 27 -17.66 -6.49 5.86
CA PRO A 27 -18.79 -7.00 6.63
C PRO A 27 -20.14 -6.72 5.94
N ASP A 28 -21.13 -7.58 6.14
CA ASP A 28 -22.48 -7.43 5.58
C ASP A 28 -23.19 -6.13 6.04
N ASP A 29 -22.76 -5.57 7.18
CA ASP A 29 -23.29 -4.35 7.80
C ASP A 29 -22.56 -3.06 7.39
N VAL A 30 -21.66 -3.13 6.42
CA VAL A 30 -20.84 -2.01 5.95
C VAL A 30 -20.88 -1.94 4.43
N TRP A 31 -21.03 -0.73 3.88
CA TRP A 31 -20.89 -0.48 2.45
C TRP A 31 -19.92 0.66 2.18
N LEU A 32 -19.17 0.53 1.08
CA LEU A 32 -18.28 1.59 0.60
C LEU A 32 -19.08 2.63 -0.18
N THR A 33 -18.84 3.90 0.13
CA THR A 33 -19.40 5.05 -0.59
C THR A 33 -18.36 5.73 -1.48
N GLY A 34 -17.08 5.54 -1.17
CA GLY A 34 -15.98 6.06 -1.97
C GLY A 34 -14.67 5.32 -1.69
N PHE A 35 -13.80 5.31 -2.68
CA PHE A 35 -12.49 4.68 -2.62
C PHE A 35 -11.49 5.56 -3.37
N GLN A 36 -10.38 5.89 -2.73
CA GLN A 36 -9.30 6.66 -3.33
C GLN A 36 -7.97 5.99 -3.01
N GLY A 37 -7.18 5.72 -4.05
CA GLY A 37 -5.89 5.08 -3.91
C GLY A 37 -4.79 5.94 -4.52
N ALA A 38 -3.72 6.17 -3.77
CA ALA A 38 -2.55 6.91 -4.23
C ALA A 38 -1.30 6.03 -4.14
N VAL A 39 -0.55 5.93 -5.24
CA VAL A 39 0.75 5.23 -5.27
C VAL A 39 1.84 6.24 -4.94
N SER A 40 2.54 6.02 -3.83
CA SER A 40 3.79 6.70 -3.54
C SER A 40 4.85 6.06 -4.41
N LYS A 41 5.20 6.73 -5.52
CA LYS A 41 6.42 6.38 -6.24
C LYS A 41 7.56 6.51 -5.24
N GLY A 42 8.21 5.42 -4.89
CA GLY A 42 9.48 5.48 -4.20
C GLY A 42 10.39 6.35 -5.05
N THR A 43 10.61 7.59 -4.63
CA THR A 43 11.83 8.26 -5.01
C THR A 43 12.89 7.34 -4.44
N SER A 44 13.61 6.65 -5.31
CA SER A 44 14.90 6.09 -5.00
C SER A 44 15.74 7.27 -4.52
N SER A 45 15.62 7.56 -3.23
CA SER A 45 16.57 8.35 -2.49
C SER A 45 17.82 7.49 -2.53
N THR A 46 18.62 7.69 -3.57
CA THR A 46 20.06 7.51 -3.45
C THR A 46 20.42 8.16 -2.12
N PRO A 47 20.91 7.39 -1.12
CA PRO A 47 21.40 8.00 0.10
C PRO A 47 22.46 9.01 -0.34
N SER A 48 22.16 10.30 -0.21
CA SER A 48 23.11 11.33 -0.59
C SER A 48 24.34 11.10 0.26
N ALA A 49 25.49 10.90 -0.40
CA ALA A 49 26.80 10.73 0.22
C ALA A 49 27.15 11.86 1.21
N ALA A 50 26.36 12.94 1.25
CA ALA A 50 26.40 14.00 2.25
C ALA A 50 26.20 13.53 3.71
N ALA A 51 25.56 12.38 3.98
CA ALA A 51 25.45 11.85 5.35
C ALA A 51 26.73 11.14 5.84
N GLN A 52 27.60 10.68 4.94
CA GLN A 52 28.80 9.92 5.29
C GLN A 52 30.04 10.81 5.52
N ALA A 53 29.99 12.09 5.17
CA ALA A 53 31.07 13.05 5.45
C ALA A 53 31.03 13.63 6.88
N ALA A 54 29.92 13.48 7.61
CA ALA A 54 29.77 14.04 8.96
C ALA A 54 30.28 13.11 10.09
N ALA A 55 30.58 11.84 9.79
CA ALA A 55 30.99 10.84 10.78
C ALA A 55 32.51 10.55 10.73
N GLY A 56 33.33 11.60 10.58
CA GLY A 56 34.79 11.50 10.39
C GLY A 56 35.46 10.38 11.19
N LEU A 57 35.86 9.31 10.51
CA LEU A 57 36.84 8.35 11.01
C LEU A 57 37.79 7.98 9.87
N SER A 58 38.96 8.59 9.94
CA SER A 58 40.21 8.19 9.32
C SER A 58 40.65 6.82 9.85
N GLY A 59 41.16 5.93 8.99
CA GLY A 59 41.80 4.69 9.41
C GLY A 59 41.96 3.67 8.29
N ASN A 60 43.08 3.70 7.58
CA ASN A 60 43.47 2.82 6.48
C ASN A 60 44.29 1.63 6.99
N THR A 61 43.87 0.37 6.77
CA THR A 61 44.77 -0.81 6.58
C THR A 61 44.05 -1.96 5.86
N SER A 62 44.74 -2.57 4.91
CA SER A 62 44.28 -3.45 3.82
C SER A 62 44.07 -4.94 4.16
N SER A 63 43.25 -5.61 3.32
CA SER A 63 43.35 -7.01 2.82
C SER A 63 43.13 -8.17 3.84
N SER A 64 42.38 -9.27 3.63
CA SER A 64 41.81 -9.95 2.47
C SER A 64 40.80 -11.04 2.88
N SER A 65 39.90 -11.35 1.94
CA SER A 65 39.31 -12.65 1.61
C SER A 65 37.97 -13.11 2.20
N VAL A 66 37.23 -13.76 1.29
CA VAL A 66 36.05 -14.62 1.36
C VAL A 66 34.68 -13.99 1.65
N GLY A 67 34.00 -13.64 0.55
CA GLY A 67 32.78 -14.37 0.19
C GLY A 67 31.60 -14.25 1.15
N GLY A 68 31.20 -13.03 1.47
CA GLY A 68 29.83 -12.74 1.86
C GLY A 68 29.18 -12.00 0.72
N ALA A 69 28.54 -12.72 -0.21
CA ALA A 69 27.62 -12.08 -1.13
C ALA A 69 26.62 -11.28 -0.28
N SER A 70 26.75 -9.96 -0.27
CA SER A 70 25.61 -9.10 -0.03
C SER A 70 24.58 -9.58 -1.03
N ALA A 71 23.65 -10.41 -0.55
CA ALA A 71 22.45 -10.69 -1.30
C ALA A 71 21.96 -9.30 -1.67
N ALA A 72 22.09 -8.98 -2.97
CA ALA A 72 21.40 -7.87 -3.55
C ALA A 72 20.02 -7.94 -2.93
N ALA A 73 19.61 -6.90 -2.22
CA ALA A 73 18.23 -6.77 -1.81
C ALA A 73 17.43 -6.80 -3.13
N VAL A 74 17.08 -8.01 -3.58
CA VAL A 74 16.06 -8.25 -4.59
C VAL A 74 14.76 -8.03 -3.84
N GLY A 75 14.54 -6.77 -3.54
CA GLY A 75 13.38 -6.22 -2.93
C GLY A 75 13.28 -4.85 -3.54
N GLY A 76 13.09 -4.80 -4.86
CA GLY A 76 12.47 -3.63 -5.45
C GLY A 76 11.19 -3.46 -4.66
N ALA A 77 11.19 -2.49 -3.73
CA ALA A 77 10.06 -2.20 -2.88
C ALA A 77 8.89 -2.06 -3.83
N GLY A 78 8.00 -3.07 -3.82
CA GLY A 78 6.86 -3.05 -4.72
C GLY A 78 6.04 -1.79 -4.42
N PRO A 79 5.11 -1.42 -5.31
CA PRO A 79 4.40 -0.16 -5.19
C PRO A 79 3.81 -0.01 -3.79
N SER A 80 4.24 1.02 -3.09
CA SER A 80 3.74 1.41 -1.78
C SER A 80 2.87 2.63 -1.93
N GLY A 81 1.88 2.79 -1.06
CA GLY A 81 1.03 3.96 -1.09
C GLY A 81 -0.04 3.93 -0.04
N THR A 82 -0.93 4.91 -0.11
CA THR A 82 -2.03 5.09 0.83
C THR A 82 -3.36 4.90 0.12
N ILE A 83 -4.29 4.27 0.81
CA ILE A 83 -5.68 4.13 0.39
C ILE A 83 -6.55 4.83 1.42
N THR A 84 -7.51 5.60 0.93
CA THR A 84 -8.57 6.22 1.73
C THR A 84 -9.91 5.58 1.33
N PHE A 85 -10.63 5.11 2.34
CA PHE A 85 -11.95 4.51 2.22
C PHE A 85 -12.99 5.43 2.83
N ASN A 86 -14.05 5.69 2.09
CA ASN A 86 -15.27 6.30 2.59
C ASN A 86 -16.31 5.20 2.66
N ALA A 87 -16.86 4.97 3.85
CA ALA A 87 -17.80 3.91 4.10
C ALA A 87 -18.89 4.35 5.07
N SER A 88 -20.01 3.64 5.03
CA SER A 88 -21.08 3.77 5.99
C SER A 88 -21.39 2.40 6.56
N GLY A 89 -21.68 2.34 7.85
CA GLY A 89 -22.08 1.13 8.55
C GLY A 89 -23.33 1.38 9.39
N LEU A 90 -23.95 0.31 9.85
CA LEU A 90 -25.14 0.41 10.72
C LEU A 90 -24.80 1.04 12.07
N ASP A 91 -23.68 0.63 12.68
CA ASP A 91 -23.26 1.11 14.00
C ASP A 91 -21.73 1.21 14.15
N PHE A 92 -21.26 1.74 15.28
CA PHE A 92 -19.82 1.79 15.59
C PHE A 92 -19.20 0.39 15.69
N THR A 93 -19.98 -0.63 16.06
CA THR A 93 -19.57 -2.03 16.01
C THR A 93 -19.23 -2.45 14.58
N SER A 94 -19.97 -1.98 13.57
CA SER A 94 -19.69 -2.26 12.15
C SER A 94 -18.34 -1.67 11.73
N VAL A 95 -17.97 -0.49 12.26
CA VAL A 95 -16.66 0.14 12.02
C VAL A 95 -15.52 -0.67 12.66
N ALA A 96 -15.73 -1.20 13.86
CA ALA A 96 -14.76 -2.07 14.51
C ALA A 96 -14.57 -3.40 13.76
N SER A 97 -15.66 -4.04 13.33
CA SER A 97 -15.64 -5.23 12.49
C SER A 97 -14.93 -4.97 11.16
N TRP A 98 -15.15 -3.81 10.54
CA TRP A 98 -14.43 -3.36 9.34
C TRP A 98 -12.92 -3.33 9.59
N LEU A 99 -12.46 -2.64 10.64
CA LEU A 99 -11.05 -2.55 11.00
C LEU A 99 -10.42 -3.93 11.25
N GLN A 100 -11.12 -4.82 11.95
CA GLN A 100 -10.64 -6.17 12.20
C GLN A 100 -10.49 -6.96 10.90
N ARG A 101 -11.49 -6.92 10.00
CA ARG A 101 -11.45 -7.68 8.75
C ARG A 101 -10.38 -7.15 7.79
N ILE A 102 -10.29 -5.83 7.63
CA ILE A 102 -9.33 -5.23 6.70
C ILE A 102 -7.88 -5.39 7.19
N SER A 103 -7.66 -5.46 8.51
CA SER A 103 -6.34 -5.77 9.08
C SER A 103 -5.85 -7.19 8.79
N GLY A 104 -6.77 -8.11 8.44
CA GLY A 104 -6.43 -9.47 8.02
C GLY A 104 -5.93 -9.59 6.59
N ILE A 105 -5.95 -8.51 5.80
CA ILE A 105 -5.51 -8.53 4.40
C ILE A 105 -3.99 -8.33 4.35
N PRO A 106 -3.20 -9.33 3.90
CA PRO A 106 -1.74 -9.26 3.96
C PRO A 106 -1.11 -8.19 3.05
N SER A 107 -1.87 -7.72 2.05
CA SER A 107 -1.45 -6.64 1.15
C SER A 107 -1.70 -5.24 1.71
N LEU A 108 -2.49 -5.12 2.79
CA LEU A 108 -2.76 -3.89 3.50
C LEU A 108 -2.04 -3.91 4.85
N SER A 109 -1.62 -2.74 5.29
CA SER A 109 -0.91 -2.56 6.55
C SER A 109 -1.27 -1.19 7.12
N ASN A 110 -1.00 -1.00 8.41
CA ASN A 110 -1.22 0.28 9.08
C ASN A 110 -2.62 0.85 8.78
N VAL A 111 -3.68 0.14 9.17
CA VAL A 111 -5.06 0.60 8.94
C VAL A 111 -5.53 1.42 10.14
N TRP A 112 -6.10 2.58 9.91
CA TRP A 112 -6.72 3.40 10.94
C TRP A 112 -8.03 4.05 10.46
N VAL A 113 -8.83 4.57 11.40
CA VAL A 113 -10.02 5.40 11.13
C VAL A 113 -9.68 6.82 11.50
N THR A 114 -9.92 7.75 10.58
CA THR A 114 -9.62 9.18 10.77
C THR A 114 -10.82 9.91 11.37
N ASN A 115 -12.02 9.56 10.94
CA ASN A 115 -13.26 10.17 11.43
C ASN A 115 -14.40 9.14 11.36
N ALA A 116 -15.26 9.11 12.37
CA ALA A 116 -16.49 8.33 12.38
C ALA A 116 -17.59 9.15 13.06
N THR A 117 -18.64 9.48 12.30
CA THR A 117 -19.74 10.30 12.80
C THR A 117 -21.06 9.59 12.60
N ARG A 118 -21.90 9.65 13.63
CA ARG A 118 -23.31 9.30 13.54
C ARG A 118 -24.10 10.59 13.32
N PRO A 119 -24.87 10.71 12.23
CA PRO A 119 -25.78 11.82 12.04
C PRO A 119 -26.78 11.90 13.21
N ALA A 120 -27.24 13.11 13.53
CA ALA A 120 -28.26 13.29 14.54
C ALA A 120 -29.53 12.48 14.19
N ALA A 121 -30.25 12.06 15.22
CA ALA A 121 -31.45 11.26 15.07
C ALA A 121 -32.55 12.03 14.33
N THR A 122 -32.81 11.65 13.08
CA THR A 122 -33.96 12.13 12.32
C THR A 122 -35.09 11.10 12.43
N PRO A 123 -36.29 11.47 12.93
CA PRO A 123 -37.44 10.58 12.96
C PRO A 123 -37.74 10.00 11.57
N GLY A 124 -37.85 8.68 11.46
CA GLY A 124 -38.15 7.99 10.20
C GLY A 124 -36.96 7.68 9.30
N VAL A 125 -35.72 8.05 9.68
CA VAL A 125 -34.49 7.73 8.94
C VAL A 125 -33.64 6.76 9.75
N GLN A 126 -33.16 5.68 9.12
CA GLN A 126 -32.17 4.81 9.77
C GLN A 126 -30.86 5.56 9.96
N GLN A 127 -30.42 5.64 11.21
CA GLN A 127 -29.14 6.23 11.52
C GLN A 127 -28.04 5.26 11.12
N THR A 128 -27.14 5.75 10.29
CA THR A 128 -25.99 5.00 9.81
C THR A 128 -24.75 5.80 10.16
N VAL A 129 -23.71 5.11 10.59
CA VAL A 129 -22.44 5.73 10.94
C VAL A 129 -21.63 5.87 9.67
N THR A 130 -21.27 7.10 9.31
CA THR A 130 -20.37 7.38 8.19
C THR A 130 -18.97 7.56 8.73
N PHE A 131 -17.99 6.91 8.10
CA PHE A 131 -16.61 6.95 8.55
C PHE A 131 -15.62 7.00 7.38
N THR A 132 -14.44 7.52 7.68
CA THR A 132 -13.29 7.55 6.77
C THR A 132 -12.16 6.75 7.39
N SER A 133 -11.68 5.75 6.64
CA SER A 133 -10.57 4.89 7.04
C SER A 133 -9.41 5.05 6.07
N ASN A 134 -8.19 4.90 6.57
CA ASN A 134 -6.97 4.98 5.79
C ASN A 134 -6.17 3.69 6.00
N ALA A 135 -5.49 3.21 4.96
CA ALA A 135 -4.57 2.09 5.03
C ALA A 135 -3.35 2.36 4.15
N THR A 136 -2.23 1.70 4.45
CA THR A 136 -1.11 1.61 3.52
C THR A 136 -1.12 0.26 2.80
N PHE A 137 -0.68 0.22 1.55
CA PHE A 137 -0.44 -1.03 0.84
C PHE A 137 1.04 -1.24 0.58
N ASN A 138 1.44 -2.51 0.57
CA ASN A 138 2.82 -2.93 0.36
C ASN A 138 3.00 -3.53 -1.06
N GLY A 139 4.24 -3.92 -1.38
CA GLY A 139 4.60 -4.45 -2.70
C GLY A 139 3.83 -5.69 -3.18
N GLY A 140 2.97 -6.29 -2.35
CA GLY A 140 2.09 -7.41 -2.72
C GLY A 140 0.95 -7.05 -3.69
N VAL A 141 0.68 -5.77 -3.96
CA VAL A 141 -0.37 -5.34 -4.91
C VAL A 141 0.12 -5.09 -6.35
N ARG A 142 1.33 -5.56 -6.67
CA ARG A 142 1.97 -5.34 -7.97
C ARG A 142 1.19 -5.94 -9.13
N SER A 143 1.15 -5.24 -10.27
CA SER A 143 0.48 -5.72 -11.47
C SER A 143 1.26 -6.79 -12.25
N ASP A 144 0.52 -7.81 -12.70
CA ASP A 144 1.04 -8.89 -13.57
C ASP A 144 1.31 -8.43 -15.02
N ARG A 145 0.94 -7.19 -15.40
CA ARG A 145 1.17 -6.65 -16.75
C ARG A 145 2.64 -6.72 -17.19
N ILE A 146 3.58 -6.58 -16.26
CA ILE A 146 5.00 -6.70 -16.55
C ILE A 146 5.40 -8.13 -16.95
N ASN A 147 4.75 -9.14 -16.37
CA ASN A 147 4.96 -10.55 -16.72
C ASN A 147 4.32 -10.86 -18.08
N GLN A 148 3.17 -10.26 -18.36
CA GLN A 148 2.44 -10.43 -19.63
C GLN A 148 3.21 -9.85 -20.83
N LEU A 149 3.81 -8.66 -20.68
CA LEU A 149 4.65 -8.06 -21.72
C LEU A 149 5.94 -8.84 -22.00
N GLN A 150 6.49 -9.53 -21.00
CA GLN A 150 7.66 -10.39 -21.18
C GLN A 150 7.32 -11.68 -21.94
N GLN A 151 6.10 -12.20 -21.78
CA GLN A 151 5.63 -13.37 -22.53
C GLN A 151 5.31 -13.03 -23.99
N ASP A 152 4.71 -11.86 -24.26
CA ASP A 152 4.38 -11.40 -25.61
C ASP A 152 5.62 -11.09 -26.48
N THR A 153 6.74 -10.72 -25.86
CA THR A 153 8.00 -10.45 -26.58
C THR A 153 8.80 -11.72 -26.90
N ALA A 154 8.39 -12.88 -26.39
CA ALA A 154 9.10 -14.16 -26.53
C ALA A 154 8.44 -15.16 -27.50
N GLY A 155 7.35 -14.77 -28.17
CA GLY A 155 6.66 -15.56 -29.21
C GLY A 155 6.69 -14.87 -30.56
#